data_AF-A5DQ90-F1
#
_entry.id   AF-A5DQ90-F1
#
_cell.length_a   1.000
_cell.length_b   1.000
_cell.length_c   1.000
_cell.angle_alpha   90.00
_cell.angle_beta   90.00
_cell.angle_gamma   90.00
#
_symmetry.space_group_name_H-M   'P 1'
#
loop_
_entity.id
_entity.type
_entity.pdbx_description
1 polymer ?
#
loop_
_entity_poly.entity_id
_entity_poly.type
_entity_poly.pdbx_seq_one_letter_code
_entity_poly.pdbx_strand_id
1 'polypeptide(L)'
;MSSFPYPTAVSRDDFAPTEEEFNADAFLYTHHRYASLDSLLKDLKRLSDSLNDELLNLVNVNYAEFIRLGKSIDGGLDVVNSIQVEVKRFSKQLHATNANLTSCSQTVKDLIGARKRLLSLKTSIKLCSVLNDHVTNFQTLLNLDMDTANDESLLQHLKNLTSLYLSFSHLFGVVSETHGDVVFVNKILRDKIMSCKFEFNAYLDEVSQNKLRDRTKSSEIILELLNIYKITGRESSMTKLAKR
;
A
#
# COMPACT_ATOMS: atom_id res chain seq x y z
N MET A 1 -44.05 62.94 -61.11
CA MET A 1 -42.62 63.25 -61.28
C MET A 1 -41.85 61.93 -61.27
N SER A 2 -41.78 61.27 -62.42
CA SER A 2 -41.05 60.01 -62.59
C SER A 2 -39.55 60.32 -62.71
N SER A 3 -38.77 59.80 -61.77
CA SER A 3 -37.30 59.95 -61.73
C SER A 3 -36.68 59.40 -63.02
N PHE A 4 -35.74 60.16 -63.60
CA PHE A 4 -34.95 59.69 -64.74
C PHE A 4 -34.05 58.52 -64.31
N PRO A 5 -34.03 57.40 -65.05
CA PRO A 5 -33.11 56.30 -64.77
C PRO A 5 -31.67 56.68 -65.15
N TYR A 6 -30.72 56.36 -64.27
CA TYR A 6 -29.29 56.60 -64.48
C TYR A 6 -28.66 55.47 -65.32
N PRO A 7 -27.57 55.76 -66.07
CA PRO A 7 -26.78 54.73 -66.73
C PRO A 7 -26.32 53.67 -65.73
N THR A 8 -26.61 52.40 -65.99
CA THR A 8 -26.14 51.28 -65.17
C THR A 8 -24.87 50.73 -65.80
N ALA A 9 -23.77 50.68 -65.02
CA ALA A 9 -22.49 50.16 -65.49
C ALA A 9 -22.55 48.62 -65.56
N VAL A 10 -21.90 48.04 -66.57
CA VAL A 10 -21.81 46.58 -66.72
C VAL A 10 -21.04 45.97 -65.55
N SER A 11 -21.61 44.94 -64.96
CA SER A 11 -21.10 44.24 -63.78
C SER A 11 -20.87 42.75 -64.10
N ARG A 12 -20.15 42.06 -63.22
CA ARG A 12 -19.94 40.60 -63.32
C ARG A 12 -21.25 39.81 -63.19
N ASP A 13 -22.19 40.33 -62.41
CA ASP A 13 -23.46 39.69 -62.12
C ASP A 13 -24.37 39.62 -63.36
N ASP A 14 -24.17 40.53 -64.33
CA ASP A 14 -24.88 40.52 -65.62
C ASP A 14 -24.52 39.31 -66.49
N PHE A 15 -23.42 38.62 -66.17
CA PHE A 15 -22.95 37.40 -66.83
C PHE A 15 -22.96 36.18 -65.89
N ALA A 16 -23.54 36.30 -64.70
CA ALA A 16 -23.69 35.17 -63.80
C ALA A 16 -24.60 34.10 -64.44
N PRO A 17 -24.33 32.80 -64.23
CA PRO A 17 -25.22 31.74 -64.70
C PRO A 17 -26.58 31.90 -64.03
N THR A 18 -27.56 32.43 -64.77
CA THR A 18 -28.97 32.46 -64.40
C THR A 18 -29.68 31.27 -65.06
N GLU A 19 -30.93 30.97 -64.67
CA GLU A 19 -31.68 29.84 -65.24
C GLU A 19 -31.99 30.02 -66.75
N GLU A 20 -31.82 31.23 -67.30
CA GLU A 20 -31.98 31.54 -68.71
C GLU A 20 -30.62 31.64 -69.42
N GLU A 21 -30.53 31.15 -70.66
CA GLU A 21 -29.32 31.25 -71.48
C GLU A 21 -29.04 32.72 -71.83
N PHE A 22 -27.79 33.16 -71.61
CA PHE A 22 -27.40 34.55 -71.85
C PHE A 22 -27.71 34.96 -73.30
N ASN A 23 -28.54 36.00 -73.46
CA ASN A 23 -28.91 36.53 -74.76
C ASN A 23 -28.26 37.90 -75.00
N ALA A 24 -27.30 37.94 -75.93
CA ALA A 24 -26.54 39.15 -76.26
C ALA A 24 -27.44 40.27 -76.81
N ASP A 25 -28.45 39.95 -77.61
CA ASP A 25 -29.34 40.95 -78.22
C ASP A 25 -30.23 41.61 -77.16
N ALA A 26 -30.76 40.83 -76.21
CA ALA A 26 -31.54 41.34 -75.08
C ALA A 26 -30.70 42.18 -74.11
N PHE A 27 -29.45 41.77 -73.87
CA PHE A 27 -28.48 42.50 -73.06
C PHE A 27 -28.16 43.87 -73.69
N LEU A 28 -27.81 43.88 -74.97
CA LEU A 28 -27.54 45.12 -75.72
C LEU A 28 -28.79 46.01 -75.80
N TYR A 29 -29.97 45.43 -76.02
CA TYR A 29 -31.24 46.18 -76.05
C TYR A 29 -31.54 46.89 -74.72
N THR A 30 -31.19 46.28 -73.60
CA THR A 30 -31.43 46.87 -72.27
C THR A 30 -30.40 47.94 -71.93
N HIS A 31 -29.14 47.78 -72.36
CA HIS A 31 -28.03 48.66 -72.00
C HIS A 31 -27.78 49.81 -73.01
N HIS A 32 -28.10 49.65 -74.30
CA HIS A 32 -27.92 50.71 -75.31
C HIS A 32 -28.85 51.93 -75.09
N ARG A 33 -29.94 51.75 -74.34
CA ARG A 33 -30.91 52.82 -74.05
C ARG A 33 -30.34 53.88 -73.11
N TYR A 34 -29.29 53.56 -72.37
CA TYR A 34 -28.77 54.39 -71.27
C TYR A 34 -27.26 54.70 -71.36
N ALA A 35 -26.53 54.17 -72.36
CA ALA A 35 -25.10 54.42 -72.58
C ALA A 35 -24.73 54.35 -74.08
N SER A 36 -23.63 55.03 -74.48
CA SER A 36 -23.10 54.90 -75.85
C SER A 36 -22.45 53.52 -76.05
N LEU A 37 -22.54 52.98 -77.27
CA LEU A 37 -21.94 51.69 -77.62
C LEU A 37 -20.43 51.64 -77.32
N ASP A 38 -19.73 52.77 -77.51
CA ASP A 38 -18.31 52.92 -77.23
C ASP A 38 -17.99 52.81 -75.72
N SER A 39 -18.85 53.38 -74.87
CA SER A 39 -18.73 53.23 -73.41
C SER A 39 -18.97 51.79 -72.99
N LEU A 40 -19.99 51.14 -73.56
CA LEU A 40 -20.30 49.74 -73.26
C LEU A 40 -19.15 48.81 -73.67
N LEU A 41 -18.56 49.04 -74.84
CA LEU A 41 -17.40 48.27 -75.30
C LEU A 41 -16.20 48.46 -74.38
N LYS A 42 -15.94 49.68 -73.93
CA LYS A 42 -14.86 49.98 -72.99
C LYS A 42 -15.07 49.31 -71.63
N ASP A 43 -16.29 49.33 -71.12
CA ASP A 43 -16.64 48.69 -69.85
C ASP A 43 -16.54 47.16 -69.94
N LEU A 44 -17.01 46.55 -71.03
CA LEU A 44 -16.88 45.12 -71.26
C LEU A 44 -15.42 44.68 -71.39
N LYS A 45 -14.59 45.48 -72.10
CA LYS A 45 -13.16 45.20 -72.24
C LYS A 45 -12.44 45.29 -70.91
N ARG A 46 -12.74 46.33 -70.11
CA ARG A 46 -12.19 46.47 -68.76
C ARG A 46 -12.61 45.32 -67.84
N LEU A 47 -13.86 44.88 -67.93
CA LEU A 47 -14.35 43.73 -67.16
C LEU A 47 -13.62 42.43 -67.57
N SER A 48 -13.45 42.20 -68.87
CA SER A 48 -12.72 41.05 -69.39
C SER A 48 -11.26 41.04 -68.93
N ASP A 49 -10.56 42.18 -69.02
CA ASP A 49 -9.17 42.30 -68.58
C ASP A 49 -9.06 42.05 -67.07
N SER A 50 -9.97 42.62 -66.28
CA SER A 50 -10.03 42.39 -64.82
C SER A 50 -10.30 40.93 -64.45
N LEU A 51 -11.20 40.25 -65.18
CA LEU A 51 -11.50 38.83 -64.94
C LEU A 51 -10.32 37.94 -65.32
N ASN A 52 -9.60 38.27 -66.39
CA ASN A 52 -8.40 37.55 -66.79
C ASN A 52 -7.27 37.70 -65.76
N ASP A 53 -7.07 38.91 -65.23
CA ASP A 53 -6.11 39.16 -64.15
C ASP A 53 -6.52 38.46 -62.85
N GLU A 54 -7.82 38.47 -62.49
CA GLU A 54 -8.34 37.75 -61.33
C GLU A 54 -8.14 36.24 -61.47
N LEU A 55 -8.41 35.67 -62.65
CA LEU A 55 -8.19 34.25 -62.94
C LEU A 55 -6.70 33.88 -62.83
N LEU A 56 -5.83 34.70 -63.42
CA LEU A 56 -4.39 34.46 -63.39
C LEU A 56 -3.84 34.54 -61.97
N ASN A 57 -4.31 35.51 -61.18
CA ASN A 57 -3.97 35.62 -59.77
C ASN A 57 -4.51 34.43 -58.96
N LEU A 58 -5.76 34.02 -59.18
CA LEU A 58 -6.36 32.88 -58.50
C LEU A 58 -5.60 31.59 -58.78
N VAL A 59 -5.24 31.34 -60.05
CA VAL A 59 -4.46 30.15 -60.45
C VAL A 59 -3.08 30.19 -59.83
N ASN A 60 -2.38 31.33 -59.89
CA ASN A 60 -1.03 31.44 -59.36
C ASN A 60 -0.98 31.31 -57.83
N VAL A 61 -1.92 31.94 -57.11
CA VAL A 61 -2.02 31.84 -55.64
C VAL A 61 -2.37 30.40 -55.25
N ASN A 62 -3.41 29.81 -55.85
CA ASN A 62 -3.83 28.46 -55.51
C ASN A 62 -2.74 27.42 -55.85
N TYR A 63 -2.02 27.59 -56.97
CA TYR A 63 -0.92 26.69 -57.31
C TYR A 63 0.25 26.82 -56.32
N ALA A 64 0.63 28.04 -55.96
CA ALA A 64 1.69 28.27 -54.96
C ALA A 64 1.33 27.71 -53.58
N GLU A 65 0.06 27.86 -53.16
CA GLU A 65 -0.46 27.28 -51.93
C GLU A 65 -0.48 25.75 -51.97
N PHE A 66 -0.92 25.16 -53.09
CA PHE A 66 -0.93 23.72 -53.27
C PHE A 66 0.48 23.13 -53.21
N ILE A 67 1.46 23.76 -53.88
CA ILE A 67 2.86 23.32 -53.82
C ILE A 67 3.44 23.50 -52.41
N ARG A 68 3.12 24.59 -51.69
CA ARG A 68 3.51 24.76 -50.29
C ARG A 68 2.93 23.66 -49.40
N LEU A 69 1.67 23.32 -49.60
CA LEU A 69 1.00 22.25 -48.85
C LEU A 69 1.64 20.89 -49.16
N GLY A 70 1.88 20.58 -50.43
CA GLY A 70 2.58 19.37 -50.85
C GLY A 70 3.96 19.25 -50.21
N LYS A 71 4.76 20.33 -50.20
CA LYS A 71 6.07 20.38 -49.54
C LYS A 71 5.99 20.28 -48.01
N SER A 72 4.92 20.76 -47.38
CA SER A 72 4.72 20.64 -45.94
C SER A 72 4.25 19.25 -45.51
N ILE A 73 3.59 18.52 -46.40
CA ILE A 73 3.16 17.13 -46.20
C ILE A 73 4.32 16.18 -46.50
N ASP A 74 5.19 16.53 -47.44
CA ASP A 74 6.43 15.81 -47.74
C ASP A 74 7.33 15.77 -46.49
N GLY A 75 7.66 14.56 -46.02
CA GLY A 75 8.39 14.32 -44.76
C GLY A 75 7.52 14.32 -43.48
N GLY A 76 6.28 14.79 -43.52
CA GLY A 76 5.36 14.75 -42.37
C GLY A 76 5.02 13.31 -41.94
N LEU A 77 4.89 12.41 -42.91
CA LEU A 77 4.65 10.99 -42.67
C LEU A 77 5.84 10.33 -41.94
N ASP A 78 7.07 10.71 -42.26
CA ASP A 78 8.28 10.17 -41.62
C ASP A 78 8.43 10.65 -40.18
N VAL A 79 8.06 11.90 -39.89
CA VAL A 79 8.01 12.44 -38.53
C VAL A 79 6.96 11.71 -37.69
N VAL A 80 5.75 11.52 -38.25
CA VAL A 80 4.68 10.77 -37.57
C VAL A 80 5.09 9.33 -37.30
N ASN A 81 5.70 8.65 -38.27
CA ASN A 81 6.21 7.30 -38.11
C ASN A 81 7.32 7.24 -37.04
N SER A 82 8.23 8.21 -37.02
CA SER A 82 9.30 8.29 -36.03
C SER A 82 8.75 8.44 -34.62
N ILE A 83 7.81 9.38 -34.41
CA ILE A 83 7.13 9.58 -33.12
C ILE A 83 6.38 8.31 -32.72
N GLN A 84 5.68 7.65 -33.66
CA GLN A 84 4.96 6.41 -33.37
C GLN A 84 5.89 5.30 -32.89
N VAL A 85 7.08 5.17 -33.49
CA VAL A 85 8.10 4.18 -33.07
C VAL A 85 8.64 4.52 -31.68
N GLU A 86 8.94 5.78 -31.40
CA GLU A 86 9.42 6.24 -30.09
C GLU A 86 8.39 6.01 -28.98
N VAL A 87 7.12 6.36 -29.23
CA VAL A 87 6.03 6.13 -28.28
C VAL A 87 5.85 4.64 -28.00
N LYS A 88 5.92 3.78 -29.02
CA LYS A 88 5.87 2.32 -28.84
C LYS A 88 7.05 1.80 -28.02
N ARG A 89 8.26 2.33 -28.24
CA ARG A 89 9.46 1.97 -27.46
C ARG A 89 9.31 2.40 -26.00
N PHE A 90 8.83 3.62 -25.77
CA PHE A 90 8.60 4.15 -24.43
C PHE A 90 7.54 3.34 -23.68
N SER A 91 6.42 2.99 -24.34
CA SER A 91 5.40 2.11 -23.77
C SER A 91 5.97 0.75 -23.37
N LYS A 92 6.79 0.11 -24.21
CA LYS A 92 7.47 -1.15 -23.86
C LYS A 92 8.39 -1.00 -22.65
N GLN A 93 9.18 0.07 -22.60
CA GLN A 93 10.06 0.35 -21.45
C GLN A 93 9.26 0.57 -20.17
N LEU A 94 8.14 1.30 -20.24
CA LEU A 94 7.27 1.54 -19.09
C LEU A 94 6.67 0.23 -18.57
N HIS A 95 6.20 -0.65 -19.47
CA HIS A 95 5.71 -1.97 -19.07
C HIS A 95 6.79 -2.82 -18.41
N ALA A 96 8.01 -2.83 -18.95
CA ALA A 96 9.14 -3.56 -18.35
C ALA A 96 9.48 -3.02 -16.95
N THR A 97 9.57 -1.70 -16.79
CA THR A 97 9.80 -1.06 -15.49
C THR A 97 8.69 -1.37 -14.49
N ASN A 98 7.43 -1.33 -14.92
CA ASN A 98 6.30 -1.64 -14.05
C ASN A 98 6.29 -3.11 -13.62
N ALA A 99 6.64 -4.04 -14.52
CA ALA A 99 6.81 -5.45 -14.17
C ALA A 99 7.93 -5.66 -13.15
N ASN A 100 9.07 -4.99 -13.32
CA ASN A 100 10.18 -5.03 -12.37
C ASN A 100 9.79 -4.46 -11.01
N LEU A 101 9.07 -3.33 -10.99
CA LEU A 101 8.58 -2.71 -9.76
C LEU A 101 7.59 -3.62 -9.02
N THR A 102 6.70 -4.28 -9.76
CA THR A 102 5.73 -5.23 -9.20
C THR A 102 6.45 -6.44 -8.59
N SER A 103 7.44 -7.00 -9.28
CA SER A 103 8.26 -8.11 -8.78
C SER A 103 9.07 -7.72 -7.52
N CYS A 104 9.65 -6.51 -7.53
CA CYS A 104 10.33 -5.95 -6.36
C CYS A 104 9.37 -5.78 -5.18
N SER A 105 8.18 -5.22 -5.42
CA SER A 105 7.14 -5.06 -4.40
C SER A 105 6.72 -6.40 -3.80
N GLN A 106 6.58 -7.45 -4.62
CA GLN A 106 6.25 -8.78 -4.15
C GLN A 106 7.36 -9.36 -3.27
N THR A 107 8.61 -9.28 -3.73
CA THR A 107 9.79 -9.71 -2.95
C THR A 107 9.87 -9.00 -1.60
N VAL A 108 9.60 -7.69 -1.57
CA VAL A 108 9.58 -6.89 -0.34
C VAL A 108 8.46 -7.35 0.61
N LYS A 109 7.26 -7.63 0.09
CA LYS A 109 6.15 -8.17 0.90
C LYS A 109 6.52 -9.51 1.52
N ASP A 110 7.13 -10.40 0.74
CA ASP A 110 7.55 -11.73 1.21
C ASP A 110 8.64 -11.60 2.29
N LEU A 111 9.62 -10.72 2.11
CA LEU A 111 10.65 -10.40 3.10
C LEU A 111 10.05 -9.83 4.40
N ILE A 112 9.06 -8.94 4.31
CA ILE A 112 8.36 -8.42 5.49
C ILE A 112 7.60 -9.53 6.22
N GLY A 113 6.96 -10.44 5.48
CA GLY A 113 6.30 -11.63 6.03
C GLY A 113 7.28 -12.53 6.79
N ALA A 114 8.42 -12.84 6.17
CA ALA A 114 9.49 -13.60 6.81
C ALA A 114 10.03 -12.89 8.07
N ARG A 115 10.25 -11.57 8.01
CA ARG A 115 10.70 -10.77 9.16
C ARG A 115 9.70 -10.84 10.31
N LYS A 116 8.39 -10.74 10.05
CA LYS A 116 7.35 -10.86 11.10
C LYS A 116 7.39 -12.23 11.78
N ARG A 117 7.52 -13.31 11.01
CA ARG A 117 7.65 -14.68 11.55
C ARG A 117 8.92 -14.85 12.39
N LEU A 118 10.04 -14.29 11.95
CA LEU A 118 11.28 -14.32 12.72
C LEU A 118 11.16 -13.53 14.03
N LEU A 119 10.46 -12.40 14.02
CA LEU A 119 10.21 -11.62 15.24
C LEU A 119 9.32 -12.38 16.24
N SER A 120 8.24 -13.03 15.77
CA SER A 120 7.40 -13.85 16.66
C SER A 120 8.18 -15.02 17.26
N LEU A 121 9.01 -15.68 16.45
CA LEU A 121 9.89 -16.75 16.93
C LEU A 121 10.92 -16.23 17.93
N LYS A 122 11.55 -15.09 17.67
CA LYS A 122 12.52 -14.45 18.59
C LYS A 122 11.89 -14.12 19.94
N THR A 123 10.68 -13.55 19.95
CA THR A 123 9.95 -13.27 21.20
C THR A 123 9.68 -14.55 21.97
N SER A 124 9.28 -15.61 21.27
CA SER A 124 8.99 -16.92 21.88
C SER A 124 10.23 -17.56 22.50
N ILE A 125 11.37 -17.52 21.80
CA ILE A 125 12.66 -18.00 22.32
C ILE A 125 13.05 -17.18 23.56
N LYS A 126 12.88 -15.86 23.53
CA LYS A 126 13.20 -15.00 24.68
C LYS A 126 12.32 -15.33 25.89
N LEU A 127 11.04 -15.62 25.70
CA LEU A 127 10.14 -16.08 26.76
C LEU A 127 10.59 -17.43 27.34
N CYS A 128 10.93 -18.40 26.49
CA CYS A 128 11.45 -19.69 26.94
C CYS A 128 12.78 -19.55 27.70
N SER A 129 13.67 -18.65 27.27
CA SER A 129 14.93 -18.36 27.97
C SER A 129 14.67 -17.78 29.36
N VAL A 130 13.80 -16.77 29.45
CA VAL A 130 13.44 -16.17 30.74
C VAL A 130 12.81 -17.22 31.66
N LEU A 131 11.90 -18.05 31.14
CA LEU A 131 11.33 -19.16 31.91
C LEU A 131 12.42 -20.12 32.42
N ASN A 132 13.38 -20.48 31.57
CA ASN A 132 14.51 -21.33 31.98
C ASN A 132 15.33 -20.68 33.09
N ASP A 133 15.59 -19.38 33.03
CA ASP A 133 16.32 -18.66 34.07
C ASP A 133 15.55 -18.65 35.39
N HIS A 134 14.23 -18.40 35.36
CA HIS A 134 13.38 -18.48 36.55
C HIS A 134 13.34 -19.89 37.16
N VAL A 135 13.25 -20.94 36.32
CA VAL A 135 13.28 -22.33 36.78
C VAL A 135 14.65 -22.68 37.36
N THR A 136 15.73 -22.26 36.72
CA THR A 136 17.10 -22.53 37.20
C THR A 136 17.34 -21.83 38.53
N ASN A 137 17.00 -20.54 38.64
CA ASN A 137 17.09 -19.78 39.89
C ASN A 137 16.24 -20.39 41.00
N PHE A 138 15.03 -20.85 40.66
CA PHE A 138 14.16 -21.57 41.59
C PHE A 138 14.82 -22.86 42.10
N GLN A 139 15.39 -23.68 41.21
CA GLN A 139 16.07 -24.91 41.59
C GLN A 139 17.34 -24.65 42.41
N THR A 140 18.12 -23.63 42.06
CA THR A 140 19.31 -23.23 42.83
C THR A 140 18.92 -22.81 44.24
N LEU A 141 17.89 -21.96 44.38
CA LEU A 141 17.39 -21.56 45.69
C LEU A 141 16.81 -22.74 46.47
N LEU A 142 16.07 -23.63 45.84
CA LEU A 142 15.51 -24.82 46.51
C LEU A 142 16.61 -25.73 47.07
N ASN A 143 17.74 -25.84 46.37
CA ASN A 143 18.88 -26.67 46.79
C ASN A 143 19.82 -25.96 47.77
N LEU A 144 19.59 -24.68 48.10
CA LEU A 144 20.37 -23.98 49.11
C LEU A 144 19.89 -24.41 50.50
N ASP A 145 20.73 -25.15 51.21
CA ASP A 145 20.49 -25.51 52.61
C ASP A 145 20.51 -24.23 53.46
N MET A 146 19.31 -23.79 53.86
CA MET A 146 19.16 -22.67 54.78
C MET A 146 19.34 -23.17 56.21
N ASP A 147 20.10 -22.40 57.00
CA ASP A 147 20.26 -22.65 58.43
C ASP A 147 18.89 -22.49 59.12
N THR A 148 18.24 -23.62 59.41
CA THR A 148 16.84 -23.71 59.88
C THR A 148 16.57 -23.04 61.24
N ALA A 149 17.64 -22.58 61.90
CA ALA A 149 17.64 -21.89 63.17
C ALA A 149 17.23 -20.41 63.09
N ASN A 150 17.38 -19.74 61.94
CA ASN A 150 16.96 -18.34 61.79
C ASN A 150 15.60 -18.23 61.09
N ASP A 151 14.55 -18.00 61.89
CA ASP A 151 13.16 -17.91 61.42
C ASP A 151 12.93 -16.79 60.39
N GLU A 152 13.68 -15.68 60.46
CA GLU A 152 13.55 -14.54 59.55
C GLU A 152 14.15 -14.84 58.16
N SER A 153 15.28 -15.53 58.10
CA SER A 153 15.90 -15.92 56.83
C SER A 153 15.07 -17.00 56.10
N LEU A 154 14.46 -17.91 56.86
CA LEU A 154 13.58 -18.96 56.35
C LEU A 154 12.29 -18.34 55.77
N LEU A 155 11.71 -17.35 56.45
CA LEU A 155 10.55 -16.61 55.96
C LEU A 155 10.86 -15.86 54.65
N GLN A 156 12.00 -15.16 54.57
CA GLN A 156 12.40 -14.48 53.35
C GLN A 156 12.67 -15.46 52.20
N HIS A 157 13.27 -16.61 52.52
CA HIS A 157 13.51 -17.68 51.55
C HIS A 157 12.20 -18.23 50.98
N LEU A 158 11.23 -18.57 51.84
CA LEU A 158 9.91 -19.05 51.41
C LEU A 158 9.17 -18.02 50.54
N LYS A 159 9.24 -16.73 50.89
CA LYS A 159 8.65 -15.65 50.08
C LYS A 159 9.29 -15.55 48.70
N ASN A 160 10.62 -15.55 48.63
CA ASN A 160 11.36 -15.50 47.38
C ASN A 160 11.05 -16.72 46.49
N LEU A 161 10.99 -17.89 47.09
CA LEU A 161 10.76 -19.15 46.40
C LEU A 161 9.30 -19.26 45.91
N THR A 162 8.33 -18.77 46.68
CA THR A 162 6.93 -18.65 46.26
C THR A 162 6.75 -17.64 45.13
N SER A 163 7.45 -16.51 45.18
CA SER A 163 7.43 -15.51 44.11
C SER A 163 7.96 -16.08 42.80
N LEU A 164 9.10 -16.81 42.85
CA LEU A 164 9.65 -17.50 41.68
C LEU A 164 8.71 -18.61 41.18
N TYR A 165 8.07 -19.35 42.08
CA TYR A 165 7.06 -20.36 41.75
C TYR A 165 5.90 -19.80 40.93
N LEU A 166 5.36 -18.68 41.38
CA LEU A 166 4.29 -17.98 40.68
C LEU A 166 4.76 -17.43 39.34
N SER A 167 5.97 -16.85 39.31
CA SER A 167 6.57 -16.28 38.11
C SER A 167 6.76 -17.34 37.01
N PHE A 168 7.42 -18.47 37.31
CA PHE A 168 7.61 -19.51 36.30
C PHE A 168 6.28 -20.19 35.91
N SER A 169 5.34 -20.32 36.86
CA SER A 169 4.02 -20.91 36.57
C SER A 169 3.20 -20.03 35.63
N HIS A 170 3.21 -18.72 35.84
CA HIS A 170 2.57 -17.76 34.95
C HIS A 170 3.24 -17.75 33.56
N LEU A 171 4.57 -17.65 33.52
CA LEU A 171 5.34 -17.68 32.26
C LEU A 171 5.09 -18.98 31.47
N PHE A 172 5.03 -20.13 32.15
CA PHE A 172 4.68 -21.39 31.51
C PHE A 172 3.25 -21.40 30.96
N GLY A 173 2.29 -20.78 31.66
CA GLY A 173 0.92 -20.58 31.17
C GLY A 173 0.89 -19.81 29.85
N VAL A 174 1.56 -18.66 29.80
CA VAL A 174 1.66 -17.82 28.59
C VAL A 174 2.33 -18.59 27.43
N VAL A 175 3.41 -19.32 27.71
CA VAL A 175 4.11 -20.14 26.70
C VAL A 175 3.22 -21.29 26.20
N SER A 176 2.44 -21.92 27.10
CA SER A 176 1.52 -23.01 26.75
C SER A 176 0.33 -22.55 25.92
N GLU A 177 -0.21 -21.35 26.18
CA GLU A 177 -1.28 -20.77 25.37
C GLU A 177 -0.80 -20.39 23.96
N THR A 178 0.43 -19.89 23.86
CA THR A 178 0.97 -19.41 22.58
C THR A 178 1.50 -20.54 21.69
N HIS A 179 2.03 -21.63 22.30
CA HIS A 179 2.77 -22.68 21.59
C HIS A 179 2.42 -24.11 22.06
N GLY A 180 1.20 -24.32 22.57
CA GLY A 180 0.78 -25.60 23.17
C GLY A 180 0.88 -26.82 22.26
N ASP A 181 0.83 -26.62 20.94
CA ASP A 181 0.94 -27.69 19.94
C ASP A 181 2.38 -28.17 19.71
N VAL A 182 3.38 -27.39 20.17
CA VAL A 182 4.79 -27.75 20.00
C VAL A 182 5.16 -28.86 20.98
N VAL A 183 5.65 -29.99 20.45
CA VAL A 183 6.07 -31.18 21.24
C VAL A 183 7.02 -30.81 22.38
N PHE A 184 7.94 -29.86 22.15
CA PHE A 184 8.84 -29.33 23.17
C PHE A 184 8.08 -28.73 24.37
N VAL A 185 7.06 -27.91 24.13
CA VAL A 185 6.28 -27.24 25.18
C VAL A 185 5.39 -28.24 25.90
N ASN A 186 4.68 -29.08 25.16
CA ASN A 186 3.68 -29.98 25.72
C ASN A 186 4.30 -31.15 26.50
N LYS A 187 5.46 -31.64 26.08
CA LYS A 187 6.13 -32.77 26.72
C LYS A 187 7.28 -32.31 27.61
N ILE A 188 8.37 -31.84 27.01
CA ILE A 188 9.63 -31.59 27.72
C ILE A 188 9.47 -30.47 28.76
N LEU A 189 8.95 -29.31 28.35
CA LEU A 189 8.82 -28.16 29.23
C LEU A 189 7.77 -28.43 30.32
N ARG A 190 6.63 -29.02 29.96
CA ARG A 190 5.61 -29.42 30.92
C ARG A 190 6.16 -30.38 31.97
N ASP A 191 6.86 -31.43 31.57
CA ASP A 191 7.42 -32.43 32.49
C ASP A 191 8.41 -31.79 33.46
N LYS A 192 9.30 -30.91 32.96
CA LYS A 192 10.27 -30.20 33.81
C LYS A 192 9.59 -29.24 34.80
N ILE A 193 8.57 -28.50 34.36
CA ILE A 193 7.81 -27.60 35.23
C ILE A 193 7.05 -28.40 36.29
N MET A 194 6.43 -29.53 35.90
CA MET A 194 5.74 -30.41 36.85
C MET A 194 6.70 -31.04 37.86
N SER A 195 7.92 -31.40 37.46
CA SER A 195 8.99 -31.84 38.38
C SER A 195 9.32 -30.75 39.40
N CYS A 196 9.56 -29.51 38.95
CA CYS A 196 9.87 -28.39 39.84
C CYS A 196 8.70 -28.10 40.80
N LYS A 197 7.46 -28.19 40.32
CA LYS A 197 6.27 -28.06 41.17
C LYS A 197 6.21 -29.18 42.22
N PHE A 198 6.55 -30.41 41.86
CA PHE A 198 6.58 -31.53 42.79
C PHE A 198 7.70 -31.37 43.84
N GLU A 199 8.90 -31.00 43.42
CA GLU A 199 10.06 -30.72 44.29
C GLU A 199 9.73 -29.62 45.31
N PHE A 200 9.09 -28.51 44.86
CA PHE A 200 8.65 -27.46 45.77
C PHE A 200 7.69 -27.96 46.84
N ASN A 201 6.71 -28.76 46.41
CA ASN A 201 5.71 -29.31 47.30
C ASN A 201 6.33 -30.23 48.35
N ALA A 202 7.28 -31.07 47.95
CA ALA A 202 8.00 -31.95 48.88
C ALA A 202 8.79 -31.13 49.91
N TYR A 203 9.46 -30.06 49.48
CA TYR A 203 10.16 -29.13 50.36
C TYR A 203 9.22 -28.43 51.36
N LEU A 204 8.06 -27.95 50.90
CA LEU A 204 7.05 -27.37 51.79
C LEU A 204 6.54 -28.38 52.81
N ASP A 205 6.31 -29.64 52.40
CA ASP A 205 5.87 -30.72 53.31
C ASP A 205 6.93 -30.99 54.40
N GLU A 206 8.22 -31.00 54.03
CA GLU A 206 9.34 -31.19 54.95
C GLU A 206 9.50 -30.02 55.95
N VAL A 207 9.53 -28.78 55.46
CA VAL A 207 9.62 -27.57 56.30
C VAL A 207 8.44 -27.48 57.26
N SER A 208 7.24 -27.82 56.77
CA SER A 208 6.02 -27.85 57.59
C SER A 208 6.13 -28.87 58.73
N GLN A 209 6.58 -30.10 58.45
CA GLN A 209 6.74 -31.14 59.47
C GLN A 209 7.79 -30.77 60.52
N ASN A 210 8.89 -30.15 60.11
CA ASN A 210 9.95 -29.71 61.03
C ASN A 210 9.45 -28.61 61.97
N LYS A 211 8.71 -27.61 61.48
CA LYS A 211 8.19 -26.52 62.32
C LYS A 211 6.93 -26.89 63.12
N LEU A 212 6.12 -27.87 62.67
CA LEU A 212 5.01 -28.44 63.46
C LEU A 212 5.49 -29.24 64.69
N ARG A 213 6.69 -29.83 64.60
CA ARG A 213 7.36 -30.50 65.73
C ARG A 213 7.90 -29.49 66.76
N ASP A 214 8.39 -28.34 66.29
CA ASP A 214 8.96 -27.26 67.11
C ASP A 214 7.89 -26.23 67.52
N ARG A 215 6.96 -26.64 68.40
CA ARG A 215 5.71 -25.90 68.74
C ARG A 215 5.88 -24.53 69.42
N THR A 216 7.09 -24.00 69.60
CA THR A 216 7.33 -22.94 70.59
C THR A 216 7.47 -21.51 70.06
N LYS A 217 7.63 -21.22 68.75
CA LYS A 217 7.72 -19.81 68.26
C LYS A 217 7.15 -19.47 66.87
N SER A 218 6.57 -20.42 66.13
CA SER A 218 6.41 -20.26 64.66
C SER A 218 5.03 -19.80 64.14
N SER A 219 4.29 -18.95 64.85
CA SER A 219 2.94 -18.51 64.38
C SER A 219 2.99 -17.82 63.01
N GLU A 220 4.00 -17.00 62.75
CA GLU A 220 4.10 -16.21 61.52
C GLU A 220 4.54 -17.08 60.32
N ILE A 221 5.47 -18.01 60.54
CA ILE A 221 5.90 -18.98 59.52
C ILE A 221 4.77 -19.95 59.18
N ILE A 222 3.99 -20.40 60.17
CA ILE A 222 2.85 -21.29 59.93
C ILE A 222 1.76 -20.56 59.11
N LEU A 223 1.51 -19.28 59.37
CA LEU A 223 0.58 -18.47 58.58
C LEU A 223 1.08 -18.27 57.15
N GLU A 224 2.38 -18.01 56.96
CA GLU A 224 2.96 -17.87 55.62
C GLU A 224 2.93 -19.20 54.85
N LEU A 225 3.24 -20.32 55.51
CA LEU A 225 3.06 -21.66 54.92
C LEU A 225 1.61 -21.89 54.52
N LEU A 226 0.64 -21.53 55.35
CA LEU A 226 -0.79 -21.65 55.05
C LEU A 226 -1.19 -20.81 53.83
N ASN A 227 -0.65 -19.60 53.72
CA ASN A 227 -0.82 -18.74 52.56
C ASN A 227 -0.20 -19.36 51.29
N ILE A 228 1.00 -19.95 51.40
CA ILE A 228 1.67 -20.64 50.29
C ILE A 228 0.89 -21.90 49.86
N TYR A 229 0.36 -22.69 50.79
CA TYR A 229 -0.51 -23.84 50.50
C TYR A 229 -1.82 -23.42 49.82
N LYS A 230 -2.37 -22.26 50.19
CA LYS A 230 -3.53 -21.67 49.53
C LYS A 230 -3.18 -21.23 48.10
N ILE A 231 -2.08 -20.52 47.91
CA ILE A 231 -1.61 -20.03 46.61
C ILE A 231 -1.27 -21.19 45.66
N THR A 232 -0.74 -22.29 46.18
CA THR A 232 -0.42 -23.51 45.41
C THR A 232 -1.63 -24.43 45.20
N GLY A 233 -2.81 -24.11 45.77
CA GLY A 233 -4.05 -24.85 45.60
C GLY A 233 -4.14 -26.16 46.40
N ARG A 234 -3.34 -26.35 47.45
CA ARG A 234 -3.24 -27.59 48.25
C ARG A 234 -3.61 -27.39 49.72
N GLU A 235 -4.68 -26.64 50.00
CA GLU A 235 -5.21 -26.41 51.35
C GLU A 235 -5.46 -27.71 52.13
N SER A 236 -5.91 -28.77 51.43
CA SER A 236 -6.21 -30.07 52.04
C SER A 236 -4.98 -30.85 52.53
N SER A 237 -3.79 -30.64 51.95
CA SER A 237 -2.56 -31.31 52.39
C SER A 237 -2.08 -30.78 53.73
N MET A 238 -2.16 -29.47 53.95
CA MET A 238 -1.76 -28.86 55.22
C MET A 238 -2.68 -29.29 56.37
N THR A 239 -4.00 -29.37 56.13
CA THR A 239 -4.95 -29.86 57.16
C THR A 239 -4.72 -31.32 57.55
N LYS A 240 -4.19 -32.15 56.63
CA LYS A 240 -3.80 -33.54 56.93
C LYS A 240 -2.51 -33.61 57.74
N LEU A 241 -1.56 -32.70 57.48
CA LEU A 241 -0.32 -32.56 58.25
C LEU A 241 -0.56 -32.00 59.65
N ALA A 242 -1.48 -31.05 59.82
CA ALA A 242 -1.83 -30.46 61.11
C ALA A 242 -2.66 -31.39 62.02
N LYS A 243 -3.30 -32.43 61.46
CA LYS A 243 -4.05 -33.45 62.20
C LYS A 243 -3.19 -34.64 62.67
N ARG A 244 -1.93 -34.70 62.24
CA ARG A 244 -0.95 -35.73 62.61
C ARG A 244 -0.06 -35.24 63.75
#